data_AF-A0A1G4Q3L7-F1
#
_entry.id   AF-A0A1G4Q3L7-F1
#
_cell.length_a   1.000
_cell.length_b   1.000
_cell.length_c   1.000
_cell.angle_alpha   90.00
_cell.angle_beta   90.00
_cell.angle_gamma   90.00
#
_symmetry.space_group_name_H-M   'P 1'
#
loop_
_entity.id
_entity.type
_entity.pdbx_description
1 polymer ?
#
loop_
_entity_poly.entity_id
_entity_poly.type
_entity_poly.pdbx_seq_one_letter_code
_entity_poly.pdbx_strand_id
1 'polypeptide(L)' 'MRRFQPIRDWTPGYINTCPHHLDILVRCTACGVTREFQRDKLSMAMRHALITEIEERLKCSACGAKSGKLLFGSYIGDD' A
#
# COMPACT_ATOMS: atom_id res chain seq x y z
N MET A 1 12.52 -17.60 -2.56
CA MET A 1 11.98 -16.59 -1.60
C MET A 1 11.39 -15.46 -2.44
N ARG A 2 10.08 -15.20 -2.33
CA ARG A 2 9.43 -14.19 -3.19
C ARG A 2 9.86 -12.78 -2.80
N ARG A 3 10.26 -11.97 -3.78
CA ARG A 3 10.69 -10.58 -3.62
C ARG A 3 9.61 -9.67 -4.18
N PHE A 4 9.13 -8.71 -3.40
CA PHE A 4 8.22 -7.69 -3.93
C PHE A 4 8.97 -6.74 -4.88
N GLN A 5 8.46 -6.58 -6.11
CA GLN A 5 8.94 -5.61 -7.08
C GLN A 5 7.94 -4.45 -7.20
N PRO A 6 8.29 -3.25 -6.68
CA PRO A 6 7.42 -2.09 -6.83
C PRO A 6 7.42 -1.56 -8.26
N ILE A 7 6.26 -1.12 -8.73
CA ILE A 7 6.14 -0.27 -9.92
C ILE A 7 6.58 1.13 -9.50
N ARG A 8 7.67 1.62 -10.10
CA ARG A 8 8.23 2.93 -9.78
C ARG A 8 7.37 4.03 -10.41
N ASP A 9 7.31 5.17 -9.72
CA ASP A 9 6.69 6.41 -10.20
C ASP A 9 5.23 6.29 -10.64
N TRP A 10 4.52 5.29 -10.12
CA TRP A 10 3.12 5.05 -10.42
C TRP A 10 2.26 5.01 -9.15
N THR A 11 1.13 5.70 -9.21
CA THR A 11 0.02 5.58 -8.27
C THR A 11 -1.29 5.59 -9.06
N PRO A 12 -2.26 4.73 -8.72
CA PRO A 12 -3.53 4.64 -9.44
C PRO A 12 -4.43 5.88 -9.26
N GLY A 13 -4.04 6.85 -8.42
CA GLY A 13 -4.84 8.00 -8.03
C GLY A 13 -5.87 7.64 -6.97
N TYR A 14 -6.80 6.74 -7.32
CA TYR A 14 -7.80 6.15 -6.41
C TYR A 14 -7.49 4.68 -6.11
N ILE A 15 -7.96 4.15 -4.98
CA ILE A 15 -7.70 2.74 -4.63
C ILE A 15 -8.51 1.75 -5.47
N ASN A 16 -9.72 2.11 -5.91
CA ASN A 16 -10.56 1.26 -6.76
C ASN A 16 -10.06 1.14 -8.20
N THR A 17 -9.19 2.04 -8.66
CA THR A 17 -8.57 1.95 -9.99
C THR A 17 -7.31 1.09 -9.98
N CYS A 18 -6.84 0.65 -8.79
CA CYS A 18 -5.74 -0.29 -8.66
C CYS A 18 -6.14 -1.68 -9.20
N PRO A 19 -5.45 -2.23 -10.22
CA PRO A 19 -5.76 -3.55 -10.77
C PRO A 19 -5.78 -4.66 -9.72
N HIS A 20 -6.64 -5.66 -9.93
CA HIS A 20 -6.84 -6.70 -8.92
C HIS A 20 -5.63 -7.61 -8.70
N HIS A 21 -4.80 -7.80 -9.73
CA HIS A 21 -3.62 -8.66 -9.72
C HIS A 21 -2.38 -8.01 -9.11
N LEU A 22 -2.45 -6.72 -8.73
CA LEU A 22 -1.34 -6.07 -8.05
C LEU A 22 -1.39 -6.33 -6.55
N ASP A 23 -0.22 -6.60 -6.00
CA ASP A 23 0.05 -6.62 -4.58
C ASP A 23 0.24 -5.18 -4.08
N ILE A 24 -0.26 -4.90 -2.87
CA ILE A 24 -0.14 -3.60 -2.22
C ILE A 24 0.58 -3.79 -0.91
N LEU A 25 1.70 -3.09 -0.73
CA LEU A 25 2.37 -2.96 0.55
C LEU A 25 2.18 -1.56 1.11
N VAL A 26 2.26 -1.43 2.43
CA VAL A 26 2.40 -0.16 3.12
C VAL A 26 3.78 -0.11 3.77
N ARG A 27 4.52 0.98 3.54
CA ARG A 27 5.78 1.26 4.22
C ARG A 27 5.63 2.48 5.12
N CYS A 28 6.07 2.36 6.37
CA CYS A 28 6.24 3.53 7.23
C CYS A 28 7.54 4.25 6.83
N THR A 29 7.46 5.51 6.43
CA THR A 29 8.63 6.30 6.04
C THR A 29 9.45 6.76 7.25
N ALA A 30 8.89 6.69 8.47
CA ALA A 30 9.62 7.02 9.70
C ALA A 30 10.50 5.89 10.25
N CYS A 31 10.01 4.64 10.28
CA CYS A 31 10.76 3.50 10.85
C CYS A 31 11.13 2.41 9.83
N GLY A 32 10.66 2.52 8.58
CA GLY A 32 11.00 1.60 7.51
C GLY A 32 10.21 0.29 7.48
N VAL A 33 9.40 -0.02 8.51
CA VAL A 33 8.61 -1.27 8.50
C VAL A 33 7.67 -1.33 7.30
N THR A 34 7.59 -2.50 6.68
CA THR A 34 6.71 -2.79 5.54
C THR A 34 5.76 -3.91 5.89
N ARG A 35 4.48 -3.78 5.50
CA ARG A 35 3.43 -4.80 5.69
C ARG A 35 2.53 -4.88 4.47
N GLU A 36 1.87 -6.01 4.30
CA GLU A 36 0.80 -6.14 3.32
C GLU A 36 -0.37 -5.21 3.65
N PHE A 37 -0.94 -4.60 2.62
CA PHE A 37 -2.10 -3.74 2.71
C PHE A 37 -3.32 -4.42 2.08
N GLN A 38 -4.34 -4.66 2.88
CA GLN A 38 -5.55 -5.35 2.44
C GLN A 38 -6.62 -4.33 2.06
N ARG A 39 -6.71 -3.98 0.78
CA ARG A 39 -7.71 -3.01 0.27
C ARG A 39 -9.15 -3.42 0.58
N ASP A 40 -9.43 -4.72 0.68
CA ASP A 40 -10.78 -5.22 0.94
C ASP A 40 -11.26 -4.96 2.38
N LYS A 41 -10.32 -4.68 3.30
CA LYS A 41 -10.62 -4.26 4.67
C LYS A 41 -10.93 -2.78 4.81
N LEU A 42 -10.80 -2.00 3.73
CA LEU A 42 -11.26 -0.62 3.71
C LEU A 42 -12.78 -0.57 3.82
N SER A 43 -13.27 0.41 4.58
CA SER A 43 -14.69 0.75 4.59
C SER A 43 -15.16 1.14 3.19
N MET A 44 -16.47 1.03 2.94
CA MET A 44 -17.05 1.34 1.62
C MET A 44 -16.66 2.74 1.12
N ALA A 45 -16.68 3.75 2.00
CA ALA A 45 -16.25 5.10 1.65
C ALA A 45 -14.76 5.16 1.25
N MET A 46 -13.88 4.41 1.93
CA MET A 46 -12.45 4.43 1.65
C MET A 46 -12.04 3.62 0.42
N ARG A 47 -12.90 2.71 -0.07
CA ARG A 47 -12.66 2.01 -1.33
C ARG A 47 -12.72 2.93 -2.55
N HIS A 48 -13.29 4.12 -2.43
CA HIS A 48 -13.34 5.14 -3.49
C HIS A 48 -12.47 6.36 -3.17
N ALA A 49 -11.60 6.27 -2.16
CA ALA A 49 -10.74 7.37 -1.75
C ALA A 49 -9.49 7.46 -2.63
N LEU A 50 -8.91 8.67 -2.67
CA LEU A 50 -7.58 8.89 -3.23
C LEU A 50 -6.54 8.15 -2.40
N ILE A 51 -5.45 7.72 -3.04
CA ILE A 51 -4.31 7.10 -2.37
C ILE A 51 -3.74 8.03 -1.28
N THR A 52 -3.67 9.34 -1.55
CA THR A 52 -3.20 10.35 -0.58
C THR A 52 -4.09 10.43 0.65
N GLU A 53 -5.41 10.37 0.49
CA GLU A 53 -6.37 10.39 1.61
C GLU A 53 -6.26 9.13 2.48
N ILE A 54 -5.97 7.98 1.85
CA ILE A 54 -5.71 6.73 2.58
C ILE A 54 -4.40 6.87 3.35
N GLU A 55 -3.32 7.33 2.71
CA GLU A 55 -1.99 7.49 3.30
C GLU A 55 -1.98 8.40 4.54
N GLU A 56 -2.71 9.51 4.51
CA GLU A 56 -2.86 10.44 5.65
C GLU A 56 -3.46 9.78 6.91
N ARG A 57 -4.24 8.72 6.72
CA ARG A 57 -4.91 7.98 7.82
C ARG A 57 -4.06 6.82 8.35
N LEU A 58 -2.98 6.45 7.67
CA LEU A 58 -2.16 5.30 8.06
C LEU A 58 -1.29 5.64 9.26
N LYS A 59 -1.56 4.97 10.38
CA LYS A 59 -0.73 5.00 11.58
C LYS A 59 0.09 3.72 11.67
N CYS A 60 1.41 3.86 11.77
CA CYS A 60 2.32 2.73 11.95
C CYS A 60 2.06 2.04 13.29
N SER A 61 1.80 0.73 13.27
CA SER A 61 1.62 -0.07 14.49
C SER A 61 2.92 -0.38 15.23
N ALA A 62 4.08 -0.20 14.60
CA ALA A 62 5.39 -0.43 15.22
C ALA A 62 5.93 0.82 15.95
N CYS A 63 5.85 2.01 15.32
CA CYS A 63 6.41 3.24 15.88
C CYS A 63 5.38 4.34 16.19
N GLY A 64 4.11 4.14 15.84
CA GLY A 64 3.04 5.10 16.10
C GLY A 64 2.95 6.30 15.14
N ALA A 65 3.93 6.51 14.25
CA ALA A 65 3.95 7.64 13.32
C ALA A 65 2.85 7.55 12.26
N LYS A 66 2.30 8.71 11.86
CA LYS A 66 1.36 8.85 10.73
C LYS A 66 2.12 9.18 9.44
N SER A 67 2.85 8.20 8.94
CA SER A 67 3.77 8.38 7.80
C SER A 67 3.79 7.13 6.91
N GLY A 68 2.61 6.61 6.59
CA GLY A 68 2.45 5.46 5.70
C GLY A 68 2.49 5.87 4.24
N LYS A 69 3.22 5.10 3.43
CA LYS A 69 3.23 5.20 1.96
C LYS A 69 2.80 3.87 1.37
N LEU A 70 1.83 3.89 0.46
CA LEU A 70 1.43 2.70 -0.30
C LEU A 70 2.43 2.45 -1.44
N LEU A 71 2.77 1.18 -1.62
CA LEU A 71 3.64 0.67 -2.67
C LEU A 71 2.85 -0.35 -3.48
N PHE A 72 2.81 -0.19 -4.79
CA PHE A 72 2.09 -1.06 -5.70
C PHE A 72 3.08 -1.89 -6.52
N GLY A 73 2.80 -3.16 -6.73
CA GLY A 73 3.73 -4.03 -7.42
C GLY A 73 3.27 -5.47 -7.49
N SER A 74 4.21 -6.38 -7.70
CA SER A 74 3.96 -7.82 -7.70
C SER A 74 5.12 -8.54 -7.02
N TYR A 75 4.84 -9.67 -6.38
CA TYR A 75 5.88 -10.58 -5.94
C TYR A 75 6.50 -11.32 -7.14
N ILE A 76 7.81 -11.23 -7.27
CA ILE A 76 8.62 -11.95 -8.24
C ILE A 76 9.50 -13.00 -7.53
N GLY A 77 9.77 -14.11 -8.20
CA GLY A 77 10.64 -15.17 -7.68
C GLY A 77 10.37 -16.45 -8.44
N ASP A 78 11.44 -17.14 -8.83
CA ASP A 78 11.40 -18.35 -9.63
C ASP A 78 10.63 -19.46 -8.88
N ASP A 79 9.71 -20.13 -9.58
CA ASP A 79 9.22 -21.45 -9.21
C ASP A 79 10.37 -22.48 -9.26
#